data_AF-A0A9E6CIH6-F1
#
_entry.id   AF-A0A9E6CIH6-F1
#
_cell.length_a   1.000
_cell.length_b   1.000
_cell.length_c   1.000
_cell.angle_alpha   90.00
_cell.angle_beta   90.00
_cell.angle_gamma   90.00
#
_symmetry.space_group_name_H-M   'P 1'
#
loop_
_entity.id
_entity.type
_entity.pdbx_description
1 polymer ?
#
loop_
_entity_poly.entity_id
_entity_poly.type
_entity_poly.pdbx_seq_one_letter_code
_entity_poly.pdbx_strand_id
1 'polypeptide(L)'
;MYSDNDEKVKIKIPSPECYFFNLKGKQLIQIEPRIKGKAGFYTTLYFRSMSEEKIHCRLILQKGKAKKEIAHIQKMGFNSSFIRNLDIGKKEKIILSFTGEGIVAFSVPIIYSKNESKEKNYIFMIGADTLRADYVGKNINGNSLTPNIDLFKKNSADFTNAYSQSSWTLPAFMSLFTSLYEFNHGVTRGASLDQEKPFLVRELSKKFLTFSYNGGAFVGKKYGFSRGFDLYTSLASLIRSGSGKIMFDTAIKLIERTEFPDLFLFLHTYQLHSPYAPDLEFLYKINSEPELLKFGGYHAKKKYKRVDENKVRAFREVYQAEILEFDHYFGEFIRKLKAMGLYNSSMIIFMSDHGEEFYEHKAWTHGHSLYNELIKIPLIIKFPHNEYKGVEISEDVGIIDIFPTILEACEVKFNSKSVDGESLLPLLNGKKLNRKTLYSSLSTGWMIDAIPPKFSIISKDSKLIFNYPFISEKLPFFNEDSRPPQIDRIEFFDIRKDKSEKDNIINQKEMPNIFRPRIEELRMAINKALATKKRGKIILSKEELEKLRALGYIN
;
A
#
# COMPACT_ATOMS: atom_id res chain seq x y z
N MET A 1 0.20 -29.45 24.24
CA MET A 1 1.53 -29.48 24.87
C MET A 1 2.50 -30.07 23.85
N TYR A 2 3.70 -29.50 23.71
CA TYR A 2 4.74 -29.97 22.79
C TYR A 2 5.96 -30.39 23.61
N SER A 3 6.62 -31.48 23.20
CA SER A 3 8.03 -31.80 23.51
C SER A 3 8.78 -32.07 22.20
N ASP A 4 10.10 -32.04 22.29
CA ASP A 4 11.04 -31.47 21.33
C ASP A 4 11.57 -32.39 20.22
N ASN A 5 12.28 -31.70 19.31
CA ASN A 5 13.26 -32.18 18.33
C ASN A 5 12.73 -32.85 17.05
N ASP A 6 12.53 -32.01 16.03
CA ASP A 6 13.09 -32.22 14.68
C ASP A 6 12.84 -30.97 13.82
N GLU A 7 13.74 -30.73 12.85
CA GLU A 7 13.82 -29.58 11.96
C GLU A 7 12.44 -29.03 11.52
N LYS A 8 12.01 -27.94 12.17
CA LYS A 8 10.72 -27.31 11.86
C LYS A 8 10.84 -26.55 10.55
N VAL A 9 10.47 -27.22 9.46
CA VAL A 9 9.91 -26.59 8.25
C VAL A 9 8.90 -25.54 8.72
N LYS A 10 9.21 -24.25 8.54
CA LYS A 10 8.29 -23.13 8.84
C LYS A 10 7.11 -23.21 7.87
N ILE A 11 6.14 -24.06 8.18
CA ILE A 11 4.87 -24.09 7.47
C ILE A 11 4.05 -22.92 7.97
N LYS A 12 4.02 -21.88 7.13
CA LYS A 12 3.17 -20.72 7.28
C LYS A 12 1.73 -21.11 6.95
N ILE A 13 0.91 -21.28 7.98
CA ILE A 13 -0.54 -21.48 7.87
C ILE A 13 -1.21 -20.09 7.78
N PRO A 14 -2.26 -19.88 6.96
CA PRO A 14 -2.70 -18.55 6.56
C PRO A 14 -3.48 -17.85 7.68
N SER A 15 -3.29 -16.54 7.78
CA SER A 15 -4.30 -15.49 8.02
C SER A 15 -5.61 -15.82 8.80
N PRO A 16 -6.08 -14.93 9.69
CA PRO A 16 -7.40 -15.02 10.37
C PRO A 16 -8.64 -14.93 9.45
N GLU A 17 -8.47 -14.82 8.13
CA GLU A 17 -9.54 -14.84 7.10
C GLU A 17 -9.69 -16.24 6.46
N CYS A 18 -9.17 -17.27 7.11
CA CYS A 18 -9.31 -18.64 6.69
C CYS A 18 -9.94 -19.48 7.80
N TYR A 19 -10.74 -20.46 7.41
CA TYR A 19 -11.14 -21.52 8.31
C TYR A 19 -9.99 -22.51 8.43
N PHE A 20 -9.63 -22.84 9.67
CA PHE A 20 -8.55 -23.75 9.98
C PHE A 20 -9.07 -24.84 10.91
N PHE A 21 -8.72 -26.09 10.62
CA PHE A 21 -8.96 -27.18 11.57
C PHE A 21 -7.94 -28.31 11.42
N ASN A 22 -7.70 -28.99 12.54
CA ASN A 22 -7.08 -30.30 12.54
C ASN A 22 -8.15 -31.34 12.16
N LEU A 23 -8.06 -31.86 10.94
CA LEU A 23 -8.96 -32.85 10.38
C LEU A 23 -8.63 -34.24 10.94
N LYS A 24 -9.61 -34.87 11.57
CA LYS A 24 -9.61 -36.29 11.92
C LYS A 24 -10.90 -36.92 11.39
N GLY A 25 -10.80 -37.71 10.32
CA GLY A 25 -11.97 -38.28 9.66
C GLY A 25 -12.64 -37.26 8.73
N LYS A 26 -13.95 -37.06 8.85
CA LYS A 26 -14.75 -36.24 7.92
C LYS A 26 -15.19 -34.91 8.54
N GLN A 27 -15.01 -33.82 7.80
CA GLN A 27 -15.57 -32.51 8.10
C GLN A 27 -16.40 -31.96 6.94
N LEU A 28 -17.50 -31.27 7.25
CA LEU A 28 -18.40 -30.70 6.26
C LEU A 28 -18.60 -29.22 6.53
N ILE A 29 -18.42 -28.39 5.50
CA ILE A 29 -18.74 -26.96 5.55
C ILE A 29 -19.89 -26.73 4.59
N GLN A 30 -21.04 -26.32 5.13
CA GLN A 30 -22.22 -25.99 4.36
C GLN A 30 -22.23 -24.49 4.06
N ILE A 31 -22.43 -24.16 2.79
CA ILE A 31 -22.49 -22.79 2.29
C ILE A 31 -23.86 -22.61 1.63
N GLU A 32 -24.59 -21.60 2.08
CA GLU A 32 -25.91 -21.27 1.55
C GLU A 32 -25.80 -20.11 0.57
N PRO A 33 -25.76 -20.39 -0.75
CA PRO A 33 -25.61 -19.34 -1.74
C PRO A 33 -26.81 -18.40 -1.70
N ARG A 34 -26.53 -17.09 -1.76
CA ARG A 34 -27.54 -16.04 -1.88
C ARG A 34 -27.95 -15.74 -3.33
N ILE A 35 -27.25 -16.34 -4.29
CA ILE A 35 -27.48 -16.17 -5.73
C ILE A 35 -28.08 -17.44 -6.35
N LYS A 36 -28.67 -17.32 -7.55
CA LYS A 36 -29.18 -18.43 -8.37
C LYS A 36 -28.71 -18.28 -9.81
N GLY A 37 -28.52 -19.40 -10.51
CA GLY A 37 -28.03 -19.46 -11.87
C GLY A 37 -26.52 -19.71 -11.97
N LYS A 38 -25.90 -19.27 -13.07
CA LYS A 38 -24.47 -19.45 -13.32
C LYS A 38 -23.63 -18.65 -12.32
N ALA A 39 -22.80 -19.37 -11.58
CA ALA A 39 -21.96 -18.80 -10.53
C ALA A 39 -20.51 -19.30 -10.66
N GLY A 40 -19.59 -18.49 -10.19
CA GLY A 40 -18.23 -18.91 -9.89
C GLY A 40 -18.08 -19.20 -8.39
N PHE A 41 -17.27 -20.19 -8.08
CA PHE A 41 -16.84 -20.54 -6.73
C PHE A 41 -15.32 -20.41 -6.66
N TYR A 42 -14.83 -19.65 -5.67
CA TYR A 42 -13.41 -19.43 -5.43
C TYR A 42 -13.08 -19.64 -3.95
N THR A 43 -12.03 -20.41 -3.66
CA THR A 43 -11.42 -20.47 -2.33
C THR A 43 -9.95 -20.85 -2.49
N THR A 44 -9.08 -20.43 -1.58
CA THR A 44 -7.69 -20.93 -1.53
C THR A 44 -7.61 -22.06 -0.52
N LEU A 45 -7.11 -23.21 -0.95
CA LEU A 45 -7.02 -24.43 -0.14
C LEU A 45 -5.58 -24.72 0.25
N TYR A 46 -5.37 -25.08 1.52
CA TYR A 46 -4.14 -25.63 2.05
C TYR A 46 -4.40 -26.96 2.76
N PHE A 47 -3.60 -27.98 2.43
CA PHE A 47 -3.63 -29.29 3.07
C PHE A 47 -2.23 -29.72 3.50
N ARG A 48 -2.12 -30.38 4.66
CA ARG A 48 -0.97 -31.17 5.08
C ARG A 48 -1.46 -32.42 5.78
N SER A 49 -1.36 -33.58 5.12
CA SER A 49 -1.59 -34.86 5.74
C SER A 49 -0.54 -35.15 6.81
N MET A 50 -0.97 -35.81 7.89
CA MET A 50 -0.08 -36.27 8.96
C MET A 50 0.18 -37.78 8.88
N SER A 51 -0.41 -38.47 7.89
CA SER A 51 -0.20 -39.88 7.59
C SER A 51 0.17 -40.06 6.10
N GLU A 52 0.44 -41.30 5.69
CA GLU A 52 0.61 -41.63 4.26
C GLU A 52 -0.68 -41.47 3.46
N GLU A 53 -1.84 -41.36 4.13
CA GLU A 53 -3.12 -41.14 3.47
C GLU A 53 -3.24 -39.72 2.90
N LYS A 54 -3.99 -39.57 1.82
CA LYS A 54 -4.24 -38.25 1.22
C LYS A 54 -5.47 -37.61 1.86
N ILE A 55 -5.43 -36.29 2.03
CA ILE A 55 -6.64 -35.52 2.34
C ILE A 55 -7.45 -35.37 1.06
N HIS A 56 -8.73 -35.73 1.14
CA HIS A 56 -9.71 -35.55 0.07
C HIS A 56 -10.57 -34.32 0.36
N CYS A 57 -10.70 -33.42 -0.61
CA CYS A 57 -11.64 -32.30 -0.59
C CYS A 57 -12.63 -32.46 -1.75
N ARG A 58 -13.92 -32.53 -1.43
CA ARG A 58 -15.01 -32.62 -2.41
C ARG A 58 -15.88 -31.37 -2.34
N LEU A 59 -16.21 -30.82 -3.51
CA LEU A 59 -17.23 -29.79 -3.67
C LEU A 59 -18.53 -30.47 -4.12
N ILE A 60 -19.59 -30.34 -3.34
CA ILE A 60 -20.86 -31.04 -3.56
C ILE A 60 -21.99 -30.01 -3.62
N LEU A 61 -22.87 -30.15 -4.61
CA LEU A 61 -24.12 -29.42 -4.69
C LEU A 61 -25.24 -30.30 -4.13
N GLN A 62 -26.02 -29.80 -3.17
CA GLN A 62 -27.09 -30.56 -2.51
C GLN A 62 -28.44 -29.88 -2.68
N LYS A 63 -29.46 -30.66 -3.08
CA LYS A 63 -30.87 -30.27 -3.15
C LYS A 63 -31.74 -31.30 -2.41
N GLY A 64 -32.26 -30.92 -1.25
CA GLY A 64 -32.96 -31.89 -0.38
C GLY A 64 -32.03 -33.03 0.02
N LYS A 65 -32.40 -34.28 -0.30
CA LYS A 65 -31.55 -35.48 -0.08
C LYS A 65 -30.57 -35.76 -1.24
N ALA A 66 -30.79 -35.18 -2.42
CA ALA A 66 -29.94 -35.42 -3.59
C ALA A 66 -28.62 -34.66 -3.47
N LYS A 67 -27.50 -35.33 -3.80
CA LYS A 67 -26.14 -34.77 -3.78
C LYS A 67 -25.46 -35.04 -5.11
N LYS A 68 -24.83 -34.02 -5.67
CA LYS A 68 -24.01 -34.11 -6.88
C LYS A 68 -22.60 -33.63 -6.56
N GLU A 69 -21.61 -34.50 -6.72
CA GLU A 69 -20.21 -34.11 -6.61
C GLU A 69 -19.80 -33.32 -7.87
N ILE A 70 -19.26 -32.14 -7.65
CA ILE A 70 -18.84 -31.21 -8.70
C ILE A 70 -17.33 -31.32 -8.96
N ALA A 71 -16.57 -31.61 -7.92
CA ALA A 71 -15.13 -31.68 -8.00
C ALA A 71 -14.53 -32.44 -6.82
N HIS A 72 -13.37 -33.05 -7.07
CA HIS A 72 -12.59 -33.79 -6.08
C HIS A 72 -11.11 -33.44 -6.20
N ILE A 73 -10.48 -33.16 -5.06
CA ILE A 73 -9.04 -33.00 -4.93
C ILE A 73 -8.55 -34.02 -3.91
N GLN A 74 -7.45 -34.71 -4.22
CA GLN A 74 -6.82 -35.67 -3.32
C GLN A 74 -5.29 -35.41 -3.29
N LYS A 75 -4.77 -34.96 -2.15
CA LYS A 75 -3.35 -34.57 -2.00
C LYS A 75 -2.83 -34.84 -0.57
N MET A 76 -1.53 -35.12 -0.44
CA MET A 76 -0.84 -35.17 0.87
C MET A 76 -0.42 -33.77 1.32
N GLY A 77 0.04 -32.93 0.38
CA GLY A 77 0.37 -31.53 0.61
C GLY A 77 -0.12 -30.69 -0.56
N PHE A 78 -0.72 -29.53 -0.29
CA PHE A 78 -1.26 -28.67 -1.33
C PHE A 78 -1.42 -27.24 -0.85
N ASN A 79 -1.09 -26.28 -1.70
CA ASN A 79 -1.46 -24.88 -1.52
C ASN A 79 -1.83 -24.29 -2.89
N SER A 80 -3.12 -24.08 -3.14
CA SER A 80 -3.56 -23.47 -4.40
C SER A 80 -4.95 -22.88 -4.26
N SER A 81 -5.23 -21.88 -5.10
CA SER A 81 -6.60 -21.48 -5.40
C SER A 81 -7.36 -22.62 -6.09
N PHE A 82 -8.60 -22.79 -5.67
CA PHE A 82 -9.56 -23.76 -6.16
C PHE A 82 -10.78 -23.02 -6.70
N ILE A 83 -11.10 -23.28 -7.97
CA ILE A 83 -12.04 -22.49 -8.75
C ILE A 83 -12.98 -23.41 -9.50
N ARG A 84 -14.29 -23.19 -9.42
CA ARG A 84 -15.30 -23.98 -10.14
C ARG A 84 -16.46 -23.13 -10.63
N ASN A 85 -16.97 -23.47 -11.81
CA ASN A 85 -18.21 -22.91 -12.34
C ASN A 85 -19.35 -23.81 -11.88
N LEU A 86 -20.40 -23.19 -11.35
CA LEU A 86 -21.56 -23.84 -10.77
C LEU A 86 -22.82 -23.33 -11.46
N ASP A 87 -23.80 -24.20 -11.60
CA ASP A 87 -25.18 -23.80 -11.87
C ASP A 87 -25.97 -24.01 -10.58
N ILE A 88 -26.36 -22.92 -9.92
CA ILE A 88 -26.95 -22.94 -8.59
C ILE A 88 -28.47 -22.81 -8.68
N GLY A 89 -29.16 -23.90 -8.40
CA GLY A 89 -30.62 -23.96 -8.33
C GLY A 89 -31.22 -23.34 -7.06
N LYS A 90 -32.54 -23.13 -7.09
CA LYS A 90 -33.30 -22.60 -5.95
C LYS A 90 -33.21 -23.56 -4.74
N LYS A 91 -32.78 -23.03 -3.59
CA LYS A 91 -32.58 -23.76 -2.31
C LYS A 91 -31.45 -24.80 -2.36
N GLU A 92 -30.58 -24.78 -3.36
CA GLU A 92 -29.39 -25.62 -3.35
C GLU A 92 -28.35 -25.09 -2.37
N LYS A 93 -27.61 -26.03 -1.77
CA LYS A 93 -26.53 -25.75 -0.84
C LYS A 93 -25.22 -26.27 -1.42
N ILE A 94 -24.13 -25.56 -1.17
CA ILE A 94 -22.79 -26.01 -1.52
C ILE A 94 -22.17 -26.64 -0.27
N ILE A 95 -21.55 -27.80 -0.41
CA ILE A 95 -20.87 -28.49 0.67
C ILE A 95 -19.42 -28.71 0.27
N LEU A 96 -18.50 -28.18 1.06
CA LEU A 96 -17.11 -28.61 1.05
C LEU A 96 -16.96 -29.76 2.05
N SER A 97 -16.67 -30.96 1.54
CA SER A 97 -16.43 -32.15 2.34
C SER A 97 -14.94 -32.47 2.37
N PHE A 98 -14.35 -32.50 3.55
CA PHE A 98 -12.97 -32.88 3.76
C PHE A 98 -12.92 -34.25 4.44
N THR A 99 -12.09 -35.18 3.97
CA THR A 99 -11.86 -36.47 4.63
C THR A 99 -10.37 -36.81 4.67
N GLY A 100 -9.92 -37.40 5.77
CA GLY A 100 -8.54 -37.84 5.98
C GLY A 100 -8.03 -37.46 7.37
N GLU A 101 -6.72 -37.43 7.54
CA GLU A 101 -6.08 -36.98 8.77
C GLU A 101 -4.99 -35.94 8.49
N GLY A 102 -5.08 -34.79 9.15
CA GLY A 102 -4.04 -33.76 9.10
C GLY A 102 -4.59 -32.35 9.19
N ILE A 103 -3.86 -31.39 8.64
CA ILE A 103 -4.17 -29.97 8.74
C ILE A 103 -4.84 -29.47 7.47
N VAL A 104 -5.97 -28.76 7.63
CA VAL A 104 -6.66 -28.07 6.55
C VAL A 104 -6.80 -26.59 6.89
N ALA A 105 -6.47 -25.73 5.94
CA ALA A 105 -6.83 -24.31 5.98
C ALA A 105 -7.49 -23.91 4.66
N PHE A 106 -8.52 -23.07 4.68
CA PHE A 106 -9.06 -22.51 3.45
C PHE A 106 -9.61 -21.10 3.63
N SER A 107 -9.41 -20.23 2.65
CA SER A 107 -9.98 -18.87 2.68
C SER A 107 -11.50 -18.94 2.71
N VAL A 108 -12.15 -17.93 3.29
CA VAL A 108 -13.61 -17.79 3.19
C VAL A 108 -14.04 -18.00 1.73
N PRO A 109 -14.91 -18.99 1.44
CA PRO A 109 -15.31 -19.26 0.07
C PRO A 109 -16.11 -18.11 -0.53
N ILE A 110 -15.71 -17.68 -1.71
CA ILE A 110 -16.34 -16.62 -2.48
C ILE A 110 -17.25 -17.27 -3.52
N ILE A 111 -18.52 -16.88 -3.51
CA ILE A 111 -19.50 -17.24 -4.52
C ILE A 111 -19.91 -15.95 -5.22
N TYR A 112 -19.71 -15.89 -6.53
CA TYR A 112 -20.00 -14.70 -7.33
C TYR A 112 -20.87 -15.07 -8.52
N SER A 113 -21.76 -14.15 -8.92
CA SER A 113 -22.52 -14.31 -10.14
C SER A 113 -21.55 -14.23 -11.32
N LYS A 114 -21.62 -15.19 -12.24
CA LYS A 114 -20.94 -15.03 -13.51
C LYS A 114 -21.80 -14.13 -14.38
N ASN A 115 -21.34 -12.91 -14.59
CA ASN A 115 -21.99 -12.00 -15.51
C ASN A 115 -21.59 -12.40 -16.94
N GLU A 116 -22.57 -12.58 -17.84
CA GLU A 116 -22.31 -12.78 -19.27
C GLU A 116 -21.93 -11.46 -19.98
N SER A 117 -21.91 -10.35 -19.23
CA SER A 117 -21.32 -9.07 -19.64
C SER A 117 -19.97 -9.29 -20.32
N LYS A 118 -19.79 -8.70 -21.51
CA LYS A 118 -18.50 -8.70 -22.21
C LYS A 118 -17.46 -7.81 -21.52
N GLU A 119 -17.89 -6.83 -20.72
CA GLU A 119 -16.99 -5.83 -20.15
C GLU A 119 -16.77 -6.05 -18.66
N LYS A 120 -15.49 -6.13 -18.26
CA LYS A 120 -15.02 -6.34 -16.89
C LYS A 120 -14.62 -5.00 -16.28
N ASN A 121 -15.16 -4.68 -15.10
CA ASN A 121 -14.88 -3.42 -14.40
C ASN A 121 -13.83 -3.64 -13.33
N TYR A 122 -12.56 -3.46 -13.69
CA TYR A 122 -11.45 -3.70 -12.78
C TYR A 122 -10.85 -2.39 -12.30
N ILE A 123 -10.46 -2.37 -11.03
CA ILE A 123 -9.75 -1.28 -10.39
C ILE A 123 -8.42 -1.81 -9.88
N PHE A 124 -7.32 -1.31 -10.42
CA PHE A 124 -5.98 -1.61 -9.95
C PHE A 124 -5.43 -0.41 -9.21
N MET A 125 -5.22 -0.54 -7.90
CA MET A 125 -4.57 0.48 -7.08
C MET A 125 -3.15 0.02 -6.74
N ILE A 126 -2.16 0.70 -7.33
CA ILE A 126 -0.74 0.31 -7.30
C ILE A 126 0.03 1.33 -6.45
N GLY A 127 0.57 0.87 -5.32
CA GLY A 127 1.44 1.65 -4.44
C GLY A 127 2.90 1.22 -4.59
N ALA A 128 3.73 2.15 -5.07
CA ALA A 128 5.19 2.01 -5.16
C ALA A 128 5.85 2.70 -3.96
N ASP A 129 6.13 1.95 -2.89
CA ASP A 129 6.56 2.49 -1.60
C ASP A 129 7.88 3.28 -1.73
N THR A 130 7.89 4.54 -1.27
CA THR A 130 9.01 5.51 -1.33
C THR A 130 9.38 6.12 -2.70
N LEU A 131 8.58 5.95 -3.76
CA LEU A 131 8.84 6.57 -5.07
C LEU A 131 8.67 8.09 -5.02
N ARG A 132 9.77 8.82 -5.20
CA ARG A 132 9.77 10.28 -5.27
C ARG A 132 9.13 10.81 -6.56
N ALA A 133 8.33 11.87 -6.45
CA ALA A 133 7.70 12.52 -7.60
C ALA A 133 8.71 13.08 -8.62
N ASP A 134 9.85 13.62 -8.18
CA ASP A 134 10.86 14.24 -9.05
C ASP A 134 11.73 13.25 -9.83
N TYR A 135 11.55 11.94 -9.60
CA TYR A 135 12.19 10.88 -10.37
C TYR A 135 11.30 10.35 -11.51
N VAL A 136 9.98 10.58 -11.45
CA VAL A 136 9.07 10.22 -12.54
C VAL A 136 9.23 11.23 -13.67
N GLY A 137 9.53 10.74 -14.89
CA GLY A 137 9.85 11.55 -16.06
C GLY A 137 11.26 12.16 -16.06
N LYS A 138 12.10 11.79 -15.09
CA LYS A 138 13.49 12.27 -15.03
C LYS A 138 14.34 11.58 -16.09
N ASN A 139 15.22 12.34 -16.74
CA ASN A 139 16.19 11.77 -17.68
C ASN A 139 17.55 11.52 -17.00
N ILE A 140 18.12 10.34 -17.24
CA ILE A 140 19.48 9.94 -16.84
C ILE A 140 20.22 9.52 -18.11
N ASN A 141 21.39 10.12 -18.37
CA ASN A 141 22.20 9.86 -19.57
C ASN A 141 21.41 9.94 -20.89
N GLY A 142 20.49 10.92 -20.99
CA GLY A 142 19.66 11.13 -22.18
C GLY A 142 18.43 10.20 -22.31
N ASN A 143 18.24 9.25 -21.39
CA ASN A 143 17.12 8.31 -21.40
C ASN A 143 16.18 8.59 -20.23
N SER A 144 14.86 8.41 -20.42
CA SER A 144 13.92 8.47 -19.30
C SER A 144 14.22 7.35 -18.30
N LEU A 145 14.14 7.69 -17.02
CA LEU A 145 14.25 6.75 -15.90
C LEU A 145 12.99 5.90 -15.73
N THR A 146 11.83 6.43 -16.18
CA THR A 146 10.52 5.80 -16.03
C THR A 146 9.75 5.73 -17.36
N PRO A 147 10.33 5.16 -18.43
CA PRO A 147 9.74 5.24 -19.77
C PRO A 147 8.35 4.59 -19.87
N ASN A 148 8.06 3.55 -19.09
CA ASN A 148 6.75 2.89 -19.12
C ASN A 148 5.69 3.68 -18.33
N ILE A 149 6.05 4.26 -17.18
CA ILE A 149 5.18 5.15 -16.40
C ILE A 149 4.93 6.44 -17.18
N ASP A 150 5.93 7.00 -17.88
CA ASP A 150 5.77 8.17 -18.74
C ASP A 150 4.77 7.91 -19.88
N LEU A 151 4.86 6.73 -20.49
CA LEU A 151 3.90 6.29 -21.51
C LEU A 151 2.49 6.08 -20.92
N PHE A 152 2.40 5.58 -19.69
CA PHE A 152 1.14 5.43 -18.97
C PHE A 152 0.52 6.79 -18.64
N LYS A 153 1.31 7.77 -18.19
CA LYS A 153 0.90 9.16 -17.93
C LYS A 153 0.19 9.76 -19.15
N LYS A 154 0.71 9.55 -20.37
CA LYS A 154 0.11 10.04 -21.63
C LYS A 154 -1.31 9.54 -21.90
N ASN A 155 -1.76 8.47 -21.25
CA ASN A 155 -3.10 7.89 -21.39
C ASN A 155 -3.96 8.05 -20.13
N SER A 156 -3.55 8.94 -19.22
CA SER A 156 -4.10 9.09 -17.88
C SER A 156 -4.33 10.57 -17.55
N ALA A 157 -5.01 10.81 -16.44
CA ALA A 157 -4.94 12.09 -15.74
C ALA A 157 -3.72 12.08 -14.80
N ASP A 158 -2.90 13.13 -14.86
CA ASP A 158 -1.73 13.31 -14.00
C ASP A 158 -1.95 14.43 -12.99
N PHE A 159 -1.75 14.14 -11.71
CA PHE A 159 -1.87 15.12 -10.63
C PHE A 159 -0.47 15.52 -10.17
N THR A 160 0.08 16.59 -10.76
CA THR A 160 1.49 16.98 -10.60
C THR A 160 1.83 17.56 -9.23
N ASN A 161 0.80 17.96 -8.48
CA ASN A 161 0.90 18.49 -7.12
C ASN A 161 0.13 17.60 -6.14
N ALA A 162 0.46 16.32 -6.13
CA ALA A 162 -0.07 15.35 -5.17
C ALA A 162 0.84 15.21 -3.94
N TYR A 163 0.23 15.23 -2.75
CA TYR A 163 0.92 15.17 -1.48
C TYR A 163 0.39 14.06 -0.58
N SER A 164 1.31 13.29 -0.01
CA SER A 164 1.01 12.35 1.06
C SER A 164 0.71 13.06 2.37
N GLN A 165 -0.21 12.49 3.14
CA GLN A 165 -0.55 12.99 4.48
C GLN A 165 0.48 12.61 5.54
N SER A 166 1.50 11.81 5.20
CA SER A 166 2.64 11.56 6.08
C SER A 166 3.90 11.21 5.29
N SER A 167 5.05 11.30 5.93
CA SER A 167 6.35 10.97 5.32
C SER A 167 6.77 9.51 5.57
N TRP A 168 5.86 8.62 5.94
CA TRP A 168 6.18 7.20 6.16
C TRP A 168 4.94 6.29 5.99
N THR A 169 5.19 5.02 5.68
CA THR A 169 4.22 4.06 5.13
C THR A 169 2.91 3.92 5.89
N LEU A 170 2.94 3.71 7.21
CA LEU A 170 1.74 3.35 7.98
C LEU A 170 0.65 4.42 7.92
N PRO A 171 0.89 5.66 8.39
CA PRO A 171 -0.13 6.70 8.34
C PRO A 171 -0.39 7.21 6.92
N ALA A 172 0.59 7.16 6.00
CA ALA A 172 0.35 7.54 4.61
C ALA A 172 -0.73 6.64 3.97
N PHE A 173 -0.55 5.32 4.01
CA PHE A 173 -1.57 4.41 3.50
C PHE A 173 -2.83 4.38 4.36
N MET A 174 -2.74 4.56 5.68
CA MET A 174 -3.96 4.64 6.49
C MET A 174 -4.80 5.86 6.10
N SER A 175 -4.17 6.99 5.81
CA SER A 175 -4.84 8.18 5.29
C SER A 175 -5.47 7.91 3.93
N LEU A 176 -4.79 7.20 3.02
CA LEU A 176 -5.37 6.76 1.74
C LEU A 176 -6.66 5.94 1.95
N PHE A 177 -6.60 4.89 2.77
CA PHE A 177 -7.72 3.97 2.92
C PHE A 177 -8.86 4.51 3.77
N THR A 178 -8.61 5.48 4.64
CA THR A 178 -9.64 6.09 5.49
C THR A 178 -10.14 7.43 4.96
N SER A 179 -9.39 8.08 4.06
CA SER A 179 -9.58 9.47 3.67
C SER A 179 -9.56 10.42 4.87
N LEU A 180 -8.73 10.13 5.87
CA LEU A 180 -8.59 10.93 7.08
C LEU A 180 -7.15 11.37 7.29
N TYR A 181 -6.95 12.55 7.86
CA TYR A 181 -5.65 12.96 8.36
C TYR A 181 -5.19 12.08 9.54
N GLU A 182 -3.89 12.07 9.82
CA GLU A 182 -3.30 11.20 10.85
C GLU A 182 -3.94 11.36 12.23
N PHE A 183 -4.15 12.62 12.64
CA PHE A 183 -4.78 12.97 13.90
C PHE A 183 -6.28 12.60 13.97
N ASN A 184 -6.92 12.34 12.83
CA ASN A 184 -8.32 11.93 12.74
C ASN A 184 -8.48 10.39 12.68
N HIS A 185 -7.60 9.67 11.99
CA HIS A 185 -7.66 8.20 11.97
C HIS A 185 -7.10 7.55 13.24
N GLY A 186 -6.14 8.22 13.92
CA GLY A 186 -5.60 7.79 15.21
C GLY A 186 -4.73 6.51 15.20
N VAL A 187 -4.55 5.87 14.05
CA VAL A 187 -3.64 4.73 13.88
C VAL A 187 -2.20 5.13 14.14
N THR A 188 -1.52 4.29 14.92
CA THR A 188 -0.11 4.46 15.29
C THR A 188 0.55 3.09 15.27
N ARG A 189 1.86 2.99 15.58
CA ARG A 189 2.50 1.68 15.83
C ARG A 189 1.75 0.82 16.85
N GLY A 190 1.21 1.43 17.90
CA GLY A 190 0.61 0.75 19.05
C GLY A 190 -0.92 0.73 19.04
N ALA A 191 -1.56 1.31 18.02
CA ALA A 191 -3.01 1.43 17.94
C ALA A 191 -3.50 1.06 16.54
N SER A 192 -4.47 0.16 16.48
CA SER A 192 -5.16 -0.22 15.25
C SER A 192 -6.30 0.75 14.94
N LEU A 193 -6.78 0.73 13.69
CA LEU A 193 -7.92 1.54 13.29
C LEU A 193 -9.19 1.14 14.06
N ASP A 194 -9.87 2.14 14.62
CA ASP A 194 -11.17 1.97 15.27
C ASP A 194 -12.23 1.42 14.28
N GLN A 195 -13.11 0.53 14.74
CA GLN A 195 -14.10 -0.15 13.90
C GLN A 195 -15.10 0.80 13.24
N GLU A 196 -15.36 1.96 13.85
CA GLU A 196 -16.32 2.95 13.34
C GLU A 196 -15.73 3.88 12.28
N LYS A 197 -14.40 3.87 12.09
CA LYS A 197 -13.75 4.72 11.08
C LYS A 197 -14.08 4.25 9.66
N PRO A 198 -14.27 5.20 8.72
CA PRO A 198 -14.50 4.89 7.31
C PRO A 198 -13.30 4.11 6.75
N PHE A 199 -13.58 3.25 5.76
CA PHE A 199 -12.55 2.48 5.09
C PHE A 199 -12.98 2.16 3.67
N LEU A 200 -12.18 2.57 2.68
CA LEU A 200 -12.47 2.51 1.24
C LEU A 200 -13.00 1.14 0.83
N VAL A 201 -12.33 0.09 1.29
CA VAL A 201 -12.61 -1.28 0.83
C VAL A 201 -13.91 -1.84 1.42
N ARG A 202 -14.37 -1.35 2.58
CA ARG A 202 -15.72 -1.70 3.07
C ARG A 202 -16.83 -1.18 2.16
N GLU A 203 -16.59 -0.04 1.54
CA GLU A 203 -17.54 0.56 0.60
C GLU A 203 -17.45 -0.15 -0.75
N LEU A 204 -16.24 -0.38 -1.27
CA LEU A 204 -16.02 -1.10 -2.52
C LEU A 204 -16.52 -2.55 -2.47
N SER A 205 -16.38 -3.25 -1.34
CA SER A 205 -16.81 -4.66 -1.20
C SER A 205 -18.32 -4.86 -1.38
N LYS A 206 -19.11 -3.78 -1.41
CA LYS A 206 -20.55 -3.82 -1.73
C LYS A 206 -20.82 -4.08 -3.21
N LYS A 207 -19.84 -3.81 -4.09
CA LYS A 207 -19.96 -3.93 -5.56
C LYS A 207 -18.83 -4.76 -6.19
N PHE A 208 -17.64 -4.75 -5.61
CA PHE A 208 -16.44 -5.40 -6.15
C PHE A 208 -16.04 -6.57 -5.28
N LEU A 209 -15.46 -7.60 -5.91
CA LEU A 209 -14.58 -8.52 -5.20
C LEU A 209 -13.27 -7.81 -4.91
N THR A 210 -12.73 -7.97 -3.71
CA THR A 210 -11.67 -7.11 -3.18
C THR A 210 -10.48 -7.94 -2.70
N PHE A 211 -9.34 -7.75 -3.36
CA PHE A 211 -8.13 -8.52 -3.10
C PHE A 211 -6.93 -7.59 -2.87
N SER A 212 -5.99 -8.05 -2.05
CA SER A 212 -4.70 -7.36 -1.86
C SER A 212 -3.52 -8.33 -1.93
N TYR A 213 -2.48 -7.90 -2.64
CA TYR A 213 -1.14 -8.47 -2.61
C TYR A 213 -0.15 -7.38 -2.18
N ASN A 214 0.40 -7.52 -0.97
CA ASN A 214 1.22 -6.49 -0.34
C ASN A 214 2.47 -7.05 0.38
N GLY A 215 3.41 -6.19 0.73
CA GLY A 215 4.62 -6.53 1.50
C GLY A 215 4.39 -6.83 2.98
N GLY A 216 3.23 -6.48 3.53
CA GLY A 216 2.96 -6.52 4.97
C GLY A 216 3.70 -5.39 5.70
N ALA A 217 4.34 -5.69 6.83
CA ALA A 217 4.98 -4.70 7.69
C ALA A 217 4.01 -3.56 8.08
N PHE A 218 4.15 -2.35 7.51
CA PHE A 218 3.28 -1.21 7.82
C PHE A 218 1.92 -1.23 7.16
N VAL A 219 1.75 -1.97 6.08
CA VAL A 219 0.44 -2.28 5.51
C VAL A 219 -0.11 -3.59 6.10
N GLY A 220 0.24 -3.89 7.35
CA GLY A 220 -0.11 -5.14 8.04
C GLY A 220 -1.52 -5.13 8.64
N LYS A 221 -2.15 -6.31 8.69
CA LYS A 221 -3.54 -6.50 9.18
C LYS A 221 -3.80 -5.96 10.59
N LYS A 222 -2.80 -6.03 11.48
CA LYS A 222 -2.91 -5.54 12.85
C LYS A 222 -3.26 -4.06 12.97
N TYR A 223 -3.00 -3.27 11.93
CA TYR A 223 -3.36 -1.86 11.88
C TYR A 223 -4.79 -1.62 11.37
N GLY A 224 -5.46 -2.66 10.87
CA GLY A 224 -6.83 -2.61 10.35
C GLY A 224 -6.93 -2.66 8.82
N PHE A 225 -5.81 -2.81 8.09
CA PHE A 225 -5.82 -2.74 6.62
C PHE A 225 -6.61 -3.84 5.91
N SER A 226 -6.82 -5.01 6.52
CA SER A 226 -7.56 -6.11 5.87
C SER A 226 -9.08 -5.92 5.88
N ARG A 227 -9.57 -4.83 6.47
CA ARG A 227 -10.98 -4.53 6.63
C ARG A 227 -11.68 -4.43 5.27
N GLY A 228 -12.70 -5.26 5.06
CA GLY A 228 -13.51 -5.25 3.84
C GLY A 228 -12.93 -6.06 2.67
N PHE A 229 -11.66 -6.48 2.73
CA PHE A 229 -11.08 -7.34 1.70
C PHE A 229 -11.62 -8.76 1.79
N ASP A 230 -11.97 -9.35 0.64
CA ASP A 230 -12.27 -10.78 0.52
C ASP A 230 -11.00 -11.64 0.69
N LEU A 231 -9.85 -11.12 0.23
CA LEU A 231 -8.54 -11.73 0.47
C LEU A 231 -7.46 -10.68 0.69
N TYR A 232 -6.85 -10.64 1.88
CA TYR A 232 -5.71 -9.76 2.16
C TYR A 232 -4.42 -10.55 2.37
N THR A 233 -3.54 -10.57 1.36
CA THR A 233 -2.33 -11.40 1.37
C THR A 233 -1.06 -10.57 1.49
N SER A 234 -0.31 -10.79 2.58
CA SER A 234 1.03 -10.24 2.76
C SER A 234 2.10 -11.26 2.39
N LEU A 235 2.79 -11.04 1.27
CA LEU A 235 3.84 -11.92 0.77
C LEU A 235 5.20 -11.43 1.26
N ALA A 236 5.95 -12.28 1.96
CA ALA A 236 7.29 -11.92 2.44
C ALA A 236 8.29 -11.69 1.29
N SER A 237 8.01 -12.19 0.09
CA SER A 237 8.78 -11.88 -1.11
C SER A 237 8.61 -10.44 -1.58
N LEU A 238 7.60 -9.71 -1.08
CA LEU A 238 7.31 -8.34 -1.49
C LEU A 238 8.04 -7.26 -0.66
N ILE A 239 9.10 -7.66 0.07
CA ILE A 239 9.95 -6.78 0.89
C ILE A 239 11.39 -6.70 0.39
N ARG A 240 11.67 -7.18 -0.83
CA ARG A 240 13.01 -7.32 -1.42
C ARG A 240 13.02 -6.81 -2.86
N SER A 241 14.20 -6.62 -3.43
CA SER A 241 14.35 -6.39 -4.88
C SER A 241 13.65 -7.47 -5.73
N GLY A 242 13.20 -7.09 -6.93
CA GLY A 242 12.39 -7.92 -7.83
C GLY A 242 10.94 -8.16 -7.34
N SER A 243 10.54 -7.59 -6.21
CA SER A 243 9.19 -7.78 -5.65
C SER A 243 8.07 -7.23 -6.52
N GLY A 244 8.31 -6.15 -7.27
CA GLY A 244 7.34 -5.62 -8.23
C GLY A 244 6.90 -6.67 -9.24
N LYS A 245 7.85 -7.43 -9.80
CA LYS A 245 7.56 -8.54 -10.72
C LYS A 245 6.65 -9.59 -10.11
N ILE A 246 6.98 -10.04 -8.89
CA ILE A 246 6.21 -11.07 -8.18
C ILE A 246 4.78 -10.59 -7.92
N MET A 247 4.62 -9.34 -7.51
CA MET A 247 3.32 -8.71 -7.27
C MET A 247 2.45 -8.69 -8.54
N PHE A 248 2.99 -8.16 -9.64
CA PHE A 248 2.26 -8.08 -10.91
C PHE A 248 1.96 -9.46 -11.51
N ASP A 249 2.92 -10.39 -11.50
CA ASP A 249 2.69 -11.75 -11.98
C ASP A 249 1.63 -12.49 -11.14
N THR A 250 1.56 -12.23 -9.84
CA THR A 250 0.53 -12.80 -8.96
C THR A 250 -0.85 -12.24 -9.30
N ALA A 251 -0.95 -10.93 -9.57
CA ALA A 251 -2.19 -10.29 -10.01
C ALA A 251 -2.67 -10.87 -11.35
N ILE A 252 -1.77 -11.01 -12.34
CA ILE A 252 -2.11 -11.60 -13.65
C ILE A 252 -2.57 -13.06 -13.49
N LYS A 253 -1.87 -13.88 -12.69
CA LYS A 253 -2.28 -15.27 -12.43
C LYS A 253 -3.65 -15.37 -11.78
N LEU A 254 -4.01 -14.45 -10.88
CA LEU A 254 -5.36 -14.40 -10.31
C LEU A 254 -6.39 -14.15 -11.42
N ILE A 255 -6.14 -13.17 -12.28
CA ILE A 255 -7.05 -12.78 -13.36
C ILE A 255 -7.20 -13.89 -14.40
N GLU A 256 -6.12 -14.52 -14.84
CA GLU A 256 -6.16 -15.61 -15.82
C GLU A 256 -6.95 -16.83 -15.33
N ARG A 257 -6.98 -17.04 -14.01
CA ARG A 257 -7.65 -18.18 -13.38
C ARG A 257 -9.10 -17.89 -13.02
N THR A 258 -9.54 -16.63 -13.09
CA THR A 258 -10.85 -16.20 -12.59
C THR A 258 -11.64 -15.45 -13.65
N GLU A 259 -12.96 -15.43 -13.49
CA GLU A 259 -13.86 -14.66 -14.33
C GLU A 259 -14.67 -13.69 -13.46
N PHE A 260 -13.98 -13.01 -12.55
CA PHE A 260 -14.60 -11.99 -11.73
C PHE A 260 -15.16 -10.88 -12.65
N PRO A 261 -16.42 -10.45 -12.48
CA PRO A 261 -16.99 -9.38 -13.29
C PRO A 261 -16.46 -8.01 -12.84
N ASP A 262 -16.44 -7.79 -11.52
CA ASP A 262 -16.04 -6.55 -10.87
C ASP A 262 -14.96 -6.86 -9.82
N LEU A 263 -13.75 -6.33 -10.01
CA LEU A 263 -12.59 -6.66 -9.19
C LEU A 263 -11.82 -5.40 -8.77
N PHE A 264 -11.53 -5.28 -7.48
CA PHE A 264 -10.60 -4.31 -6.93
C PHE A 264 -9.35 -5.04 -6.44
N LEU A 265 -8.17 -4.65 -6.97
CA LEU A 265 -6.86 -5.13 -6.55
C LEU A 265 -6.04 -4.01 -5.95
N PHE A 266 -5.67 -4.14 -4.68
CA PHE A 266 -4.60 -3.35 -4.08
C PHE A 266 -3.26 -4.07 -4.19
N LEU A 267 -2.35 -3.49 -4.97
CA LEU A 267 -1.01 -4.00 -5.25
C LEU A 267 0.00 -3.08 -4.60
N HIS A 268 0.79 -3.61 -3.67
CA HIS A 268 1.80 -2.86 -2.94
C HIS A 268 3.15 -3.59 -2.90
N THR A 269 4.23 -2.86 -3.14
CA THR A 269 5.60 -3.40 -3.05
C THR A 269 6.56 -2.45 -2.33
N TYR A 270 7.53 -3.02 -1.59
CA TYR A 270 8.66 -2.28 -1.00
C TYR A 270 9.91 -2.30 -1.89
N GLN A 271 9.81 -2.64 -3.18
CA GLN A 271 10.99 -2.72 -4.08
C GLN A 271 11.85 -1.46 -4.03
N LEU A 272 11.20 -0.30 -4.04
CA LEU A 272 11.87 1.00 -4.07
C LEU A 272 12.28 1.49 -2.68
N HIS A 273 11.93 0.77 -1.61
CA HIS A 273 12.25 1.12 -0.22
C HIS A 273 13.62 0.54 0.16
N SER A 274 14.39 1.27 0.98
CA SER A 274 15.69 0.79 1.46
C SER A 274 15.60 -0.50 2.32
N PRO A 275 16.58 -1.42 2.31
CA PRO A 275 17.81 -1.41 1.55
C PRO A 275 17.58 -1.74 0.07
N TYR A 276 18.16 -0.92 -0.81
CA TYR A 276 18.12 -1.13 -2.26
C TYR A 276 19.09 -2.23 -2.66
N ALA A 277 18.67 -3.10 -3.59
CA ALA A 277 19.45 -4.18 -4.14
C ALA A 277 19.00 -4.50 -5.58
N PRO A 278 19.04 -3.54 -6.52
CA PRO A 278 18.58 -3.75 -7.89
C PRO A 278 19.43 -4.79 -8.59
N ASP A 279 18.86 -5.43 -9.61
CA ASP A 279 19.64 -6.33 -10.46
C ASP A 279 20.77 -5.55 -11.18
N LEU A 280 21.95 -6.18 -11.30
CA LEU A 280 23.15 -5.53 -11.85
C LEU A 280 22.92 -4.96 -13.25
N GLU A 281 22.08 -5.61 -14.06
CA GLU A 281 21.71 -5.12 -15.40
C GLU A 281 21.13 -3.70 -15.35
N PHE A 282 20.26 -3.42 -14.39
CA PHE A 282 19.66 -2.09 -14.24
C PHE A 282 20.65 -1.09 -13.66
N LEU A 283 21.51 -1.53 -12.74
CA LEU A 283 22.57 -0.68 -12.21
C LEU A 283 23.54 -0.22 -13.30
N TYR A 284 23.97 -1.11 -14.19
CA TYR A 284 24.84 -0.77 -15.32
C TYR A 284 24.17 0.14 -16.35
N LYS A 285 22.84 0.18 -16.44
CA LYS A 285 22.10 1.15 -17.27
C LYS A 285 22.12 2.56 -16.67
N ILE A 286 22.27 2.69 -15.35
CA ILE A 286 22.40 3.99 -14.67
C ILE A 286 23.84 4.49 -14.70
N ASN A 287 24.79 3.63 -14.34
CA ASN A 287 26.21 3.95 -14.30
C ASN A 287 27.03 2.76 -14.79
N SER A 288 27.89 2.98 -15.80
CA SER A 288 28.74 1.95 -16.39
C SER A 288 29.84 1.45 -15.45
N GLU A 289 30.23 2.26 -14.45
CA GLU A 289 31.21 1.91 -13.43
C GLU A 289 30.60 2.12 -12.03
N PRO A 290 29.60 1.30 -11.63
CA PRO A 290 28.88 1.53 -10.40
C PRO A 290 29.75 1.20 -9.19
N GLU A 291 29.76 2.09 -8.20
CA GLU A 291 30.26 1.74 -6.87
C GLU A 291 29.30 0.71 -6.27
N LEU A 292 29.75 -0.54 -6.11
CA LEU A 292 28.97 -1.61 -5.48
C LEU A 292 28.85 -1.37 -3.97
N LEU A 293 28.00 -0.42 -3.58
CA LEU A 293 27.64 -0.17 -2.20
C LEU A 293 26.61 -1.20 -1.76
N LYS A 294 27.02 -2.14 -0.90
CA LYS A 294 26.06 -2.85 -0.06
C LYS A 294 25.47 -1.84 0.91
N PHE A 295 24.19 -1.51 0.74
CA PHE A 295 23.48 -0.58 1.62
C PHE A 295 23.32 -1.17 3.02
N GLY A 296 24.36 -1.05 3.85
CA GLY A 296 24.35 -1.39 5.27
C GLY A 296 23.72 -0.29 6.11
N GLY A 297 22.47 0.07 5.80
CA GLY A 297 21.51 0.75 6.67
C GLY A 297 21.93 2.09 7.30
N TYR A 298 21.41 3.20 6.77
CA TYR A 298 21.09 4.37 7.61
C TYR A 298 19.84 4.07 8.44
N HIS A 299 19.98 3.08 9.32
CA HIS A 299 18.98 2.73 10.32
C HIS A 299 18.70 3.94 11.21
N ALA A 300 17.57 3.94 11.95
CA ALA A 300 17.08 5.09 12.70
C ALA A 300 18.11 5.83 13.57
N LYS A 301 19.15 5.14 14.08
CA LYS A 301 20.23 5.75 14.89
C LYS A 301 21.27 6.56 14.08
N LYS A 302 21.42 6.27 12.80
CA LYS A 302 22.35 6.92 11.84
C LYS A 302 21.63 7.89 10.89
N LYS A 303 20.39 8.28 11.22
CA LYS A 303 19.50 9.07 10.37
C LYS A 303 20.11 10.36 9.84
N TYR A 304 20.96 11.01 10.63
CA TYR A 304 21.56 12.32 10.34
C TYR A 304 23.06 12.23 10.06
N LYS A 305 23.60 11.01 9.92
CA LYS A 305 25.02 10.79 9.70
C LYS A 305 25.46 11.46 8.41
N ARG A 306 26.41 12.39 8.51
CA ARG A 306 27.04 13.00 7.34
C ARG A 306 27.92 11.98 6.63
N VAL A 307 27.83 11.95 5.31
CA VAL A 307 28.77 11.23 4.44
C VAL A 307 29.26 12.13 3.32
N ASP A 308 30.29 11.67 2.61
CA ASP A 308 30.84 12.33 1.44
C ASP A 308 29.87 12.30 0.24
N GLU A 309 30.05 13.25 -0.68
CA GLU A 309 29.17 13.43 -1.84
C GLU A 309 29.22 12.25 -2.82
N ASN A 310 30.34 11.53 -2.90
CA ASN A 310 30.45 10.34 -3.75
C ASN A 310 29.50 9.24 -3.25
N LYS A 311 29.46 9.01 -1.93
CA LYS A 311 28.48 8.09 -1.34
C LYS A 311 27.03 8.55 -1.55
N VAL A 312 26.74 9.85 -1.41
CA VAL A 312 25.39 10.39 -1.69
C VAL A 312 24.99 10.09 -3.14
N ARG A 313 25.89 10.36 -4.09
CA ARG A 313 25.68 10.07 -5.52
C ARG A 313 25.42 8.59 -5.75
N ALA A 314 26.27 7.72 -5.22
CA ALA A 314 26.14 6.28 -5.38
C ALA A 314 24.81 5.75 -4.79
N PHE A 315 24.32 6.27 -3.66
CA PHE A 315 22.98 5.88 -3.15
C PHE A 315 21.84 6.29 -4.08
N ARG A 316 21.93 7.48 -4.69
CA ARG A 316 20.94 7.92 -5.69
C ARG A 316 20.99 7.05 -6.94
N GLU A 317 22.16 6.63 -7.39
CA GLU A 317 22.32 5.74 -8.56
C GLU A 317 21.69 4.36 -8.31
N VAL A 318 21.91 3.78 -7.12
CA VAL A 318 21.27 2.49 -6.77
C VAL A 318 19.75 2.65 -6.68
N TYR A 319 19.24 3.74 -6.12
CA TYR A 319 17.79 4.02 -6.10
C TYR A 319 17.21 4.24 -7.51
N GLN A 320 17.93 4.92 -8.40
CA GLN A 320 17.54 5.07 -9.81
C GLN A 320 17.43 3.70 -10.50
N ALA A 321 18.37 2.79 -10.23
CA ALA A 321 18.33 1.45 -10.79
C ALA A 321 17.11 0.65 -10.31
N GLU A 322 16.74 0.75 -9.02
CA GLU A 322 15.49 0.17 -8.49
C GLU A 322 14.25 0.74 -9.20
N ILE A 323 14.22 2.05 -9.46
CA ILE A 323 13.12 2.70 -10.19
C ILE A 323 13.02 2.17 -11.61
N LEU A 324 14.14 2.09 -12.34
CA LEU A 324 14.17 1.60 -13.71
C LEU A 324 13.73 0.13 -13.79
N GLU A 325 14.14 -0.68 -12.81
CA GLU A 325 13.71 -2.07 -12.69
C GLU A 325 12.20 -2.18 -12.42
N PHE A 326 11.67 -1.41 -11.47
CA PHE A 326 10.25 -1.39 -11.17
C PHE A 326 9.41 -0.91 -12.38
N ASP A 327 9.86 0.15 -13.07
CA ASP A 327 9.22 0.68 -14.29
C ASP A 327 9.15 -0.39 -15.39
N HIS A 328 10.19 -1.19 -15.55
CA HIS A 328 10.20 -2.32 -16.49
C HIS A 328 9.07 -3.31 -16.20
N TYR A 329 8.94 -3.77 -14.94
CA TYR A 329 7.88 -4.70 -14.54
C TYR A 329 6.48 -4.07 -14.62
N PHE A 330 6.35 -2.78 -14.30
CA PHE A 330 5.11 -2.03 -14.50
C PHE A 330 4.70 -2.03 -15.98
N GLY A 331 5.65 -1.79 -16.88
CA GLY A 331 5.43 -1.87 -18.33
C GLY A 331 4.95 -3.25 -18.79
N GLU A 332 5.55 -4.33 -18.28
CA GLU A 332 5.12 -5.70 -18.56
C GLU A 332 3.68 -5.94 -18.11
N PHE A 333 3.34 -5.49 -16.90
CA PHE A 333 1.98 -5.60 -16.37
C PHE A 333 0.97 -4.89 -17.26
N ILE A 334 1.23 -3.63 -17.65
CA ILE A 334 0.36 -2.87 -18.54
C ILE A 334 0.22 -3.56 -19.91
N ARG A 335 1.30 -4.10 -20.48
CA ARG A 335 1.26 -4.86 -21.74
C ARG A 335 0.39 -6.11 -21.62
N LYS A 336 0.49 -6.87 -20.53
CA LYS A 336 -0.36 -8.03 -20.27
C LYS A 336 -1.84 -7.64 -20.14
N LEU A 337 -2.15 -6.57 -19.40
CA LEU A 337 -3.54 -6.07 -19.32
C LEU A 337 -4.09 -5.67 -20.69
N LYS A 338 -3.28 -5.06 -21.57
CA LYS A 338 -3.67 -4.74 -22.94
C LYS A 338 -3.92 -6.00 -23.78
N ALA A 339 -3.03 -6.98 -23.71
CA ALA A 339 -3.17 -8.26 -24.42
C ALA A 339 -4.43 -9.04 -23.98
N MET A 340 -4.83 -8.92 -22.72
CA MET A 340 -6.04 -9.53 -22.17
C MET A 340 -7.32 -8.72 -22.46
N GLY A 341 -7.22 -7.56 -23.13
CA GLY A 341 -8.35 -6.66 -23.39
C GLY A 341 -8.87 -5.92 -22.15
N LEU A 342 -8.20 -6.03 -21.01
CA LEU A 342 -8.64 -5.45 -19.73
C LEU A 342 -8.20 -4.01 -19.56
N TYR A 343 -7.09 -3.60 -20.20
CA TYR A 343 -6.55 -2.27 -20.01
C TYR A 343 -7.57 -1.18 -20.30
N ASN A 344 -8.39 -1.29 -21.36
CA ASN A 344 -9.31 -0.24 -21.77
C ASN A 344 -10.43 -0.01 -20.74
N SER A 345 -11.10 -1.06 -20.28
CA SER A 345 -12.23 -0.95 -19.34
C SER A 345 -11.82 -0.72 -17.88
N SER A 346 -10.54 -0.90 -17.54
CA SER A 346 -10.07 -0.81 -16.16
C SER A 346 -9.77 0.63 -15.74
N MET A 347 -10.03 0.92 -14.46
CA MET A 347 -9.39 2.03 -13.76
C MET A 347 -8.03 1.58 -13.20
N ILE A 348 -6.98 2.37 -13.40
CA ILE A 348 -5.64 2.09 -12.86
C ILE A 348 -5.15 3.34 -12.14
N ILE A 349 -4.96 3.23 -10.82
CA ILE A 349 -4.38 4.26 -9.96
C ILE A 349 -2.94 3.86 -9.67
N PHE A 350 -1.99 4.67 -10.11
CA PHE A 350 -0.57 4.52 -9.80
C PHE A 350 -0.13 5.66 -8.89
N MET A 351 0.47 5.32 -7.76
CA MET A 351 0.92 6.30 -6.78
C MET A 351 2.08 5.80 -5.92
N SER A 352 2.65 6.73 -5.16
CA SER A 352 3.48 6.40 -4.00
C SER A 352 2.79 6.83 -2.71
N ASP A 353 3.16 6.22 -1.59
CA ASP A 353 2.74 6.63 -0.27
C ASP A 353 3.57 7.78 0.29
N HIS A 354 4.85 7.85 -0.02
CA HIS A 354 5.76 8.93 0.33
C HIS A 354 7.03 8.83 -0.54
N GLY A 355 7.98 9.75 -0.40
CA GLY A 355 9.28 9.69 -1.07
C GLY A 355 10.43 9.31 -0.13
N GLU A 356 11.63 9.74 -0.46
CA GLU A 356 12.88 9.36 0.22
C GLU A 356 13.91 10.49 0.18
N GLU A 357 14.60 10.73 1.30
CA GLU A 357 15.68 11.73 1.39
C GLU A 357 17.06 11.08 1.21
N PHE A 358 17.89 11.71 0.39
CA PHE A 358 19.28 11.40 0.11
C PHE A 358 20.19 12.54 0.59
N TYR A 359 19.96 13.02 1.83
CA TYR A 359 20.72 14.05 2.52
C TYR A 359 20.49 15.50 2.05
N GLU A 360 19.46 15.78 1.25
CA GLU A 360 19.11 17.13 0.81
C GLU A 360 18.91 18.12 1.98
N HIS A 361 18.34 17.65 3.09
CA HIS A 361 18.09 18.41 4.32
C HIS A 361 18.80 17.79 5.53
N LYS A 362 19.99 17.19 5.28
CA LYS A 362 20.88 16.61 6.29
C LYS A 362 20.33 15.36 6.99
N ALA A 363 19.41 14.64 6.34
CA ALA A 363 18.89 13.39 6.83
C ALA A 363 18.76 12.33 5.73
N TRP A 364 18.68 11.08 6.14
CA TRP A 364 18.57 9.93 5.26
C TRP A 364 17.20 9.30 5.36
N THR A 365 16.74 8.73 4.24
CA THR A 365 15.51 7.96 4.12
C THR A 365 14.27 8.81 4.44
N HIS A 366 13.24 8.30 5.14
CA HIS A 366 11.95 8.98 5.29
C HIS A 366 11.51 9.09 6.77
N GLY A 367 10.29 9.55 7.09
CA GLY A 367 9.77 9.51 8.47
C GLY A 367 10.42 10.48 9.47
N HIS A 368 10.99 11.60 9.02
CA HIS A 368 11.72 12.54 9.89
C HIS A 368 11.50 14.03 9.58
N SER A 369 11.07 14.36 8.37
CA SER A 369 10.75 15.71 7.90
C SER A 369 9.47 15.67 7.05
N LEU A 370 9.04 16.83 6.55
CA LEU A 370 7.87 16.95 5.66
C LEU A 370 8.22 17.75 4.40
N TYR A 371 9.48 17.71 3.96
CA TYR A 371 9.92 18.29 2.69
C TYR A 371 9.37 17.50 1.50
N ASN A 372 9.35 18.09 0.32
CA ASN A 372 8.74 17.56 -0.90
C ASN A 372 9.39 16.26 -1.34
N GLU A 373 10.68 16.06 -1.08
CA GLU A 373 11.39 14.79 -1.26
C GLU A 373 10.69 13.64 -0.54
N LEU A 374 9.99 13.92 0.57
CA LEU A 374 9.27 12.91 1.36
C LEU A 374 7.77 12.91 1.16
N ILE A 375 7.12 14.06 0.95
CA ILE A 375 5.64 14.10 0.91
C ILE A 375 5.07 14.36 -0.47
N LYS A 376 5.83 14.84 -1.45
CA LYS A 376 5.33 15.02 -2.81
C LYS A 376 5.47 13.69 -3.57
N ILE A 377 4.34 13.16 -4.02
CA ILE A 377 4.24 11.80 -4.59
C ILE A 377 3.77 11.86 -6.04
N PRO A 378 4.12 10.87 -6.89
CA PRO A 378 3.40 10.67 -8.14
C PRO A 378 1.96 10.22 -7.84
N LEU A 379 1.00 10.77 -8.58
CA LEU A 379 -0.39 10.31 -8.60
C LEU A 379 -0.91 10.39 -10.03
N ILE A 380 -1.06 9.22 -10.65
CA ILE A 380 -1.50 9.09 -12.05
C ILE A 380 -2.72 8.16 -12.06
N ILE A 381 -3.84 8.65 -12.61
CA ILE A 381 -5.09 7.89 -12.67
C ILE A 381 -5.51 7.71 -14.12
N LYS A 382 -5.48 6.46 -14.59
CA LYS A 382 -6.08 6.06 -15.85
C LYS A 382 -7.52 5.66 -15.59
N PHE A 383 -8.48 6.39 -16.17
CA PHE A 383 -9.90 6.05 -16.09
C PHE A 383 -10.29 5.04 -17.18
N PRO A 384 -11.40 4.30 -17.01
CA PRO A 384 -11.97 3.47 -18.07
C PRO A 384 -12.12 4.23 -19.39
N HIS A 385 -11.94 3.53 -20.50
CA HIS A 385 -12.00 4.07 -21.86
C HIS A 385 -11.04 5.24 -22.15
N ASN A 386 -10.01 5.40 -21.32
CA ASN A 386 -9.08 6.54 -21.34
C ASN A 386 -9.79 7.89 -21.20
N GLU A 387 -10.87 7.93 -20.41
CA GLU A 387 -11.45 9.19 -19.97
C GLU A 387 -10.36 10.05 -19.29
N TYR A 388 -10.35 11.35 -19.58
CA TYR A 388 -9.35 12.30 -19.09
C TYR A 388 -7.90 12.01 -19.51
N LYS A 389 -7.70 11.25 -20.60
CA LYS A 389 -6.37 11.03 -21.18
C LYS A 389 -5.65 12.35 -21.47
N GLY A 390 -4.43 12.47 -20.94
CA GLY A 390 -3.54 13.61 -21.19
C GLY A 390 -3.90 14.86 -20.40
N VAL A 391 -4.88 14.78 -19.48
CA VAL A 391 -5.21 15.87 -18.57
C VAL A 391 -4.11 15.98 -17.52
N GLU A 392 -3.60 17.19 -17.29
CA GLU A 392 -2.65 17.49 -16.24
C GLU A 392 -3.30 18.46 -15.23
N ILE A 393 -3.27 18.09 -13.95
CA ILE A 393 -3.86 18.84 -12.85
C ILE A 393 -2.74 19.31 -11.92
N SER A 394 -2.58 20.63 -11.84
CA SER A 394 -1.58 21.28 -10.98
C SER A 394 -2.16 21.85 -9.68
N GLU A 395 -3.43 21.58 -9.35
CA GLU A 395 -4.02 21.93 -8.06
C GLU A 395 -3.47 21.02 -6.95
N ASP A 396 -3.35 21.55 -5.73
CA ASP A 396 -2.82 20.79 -4.59
C ASP A 396 -3.81 19.72 -4.13
N VAL A 397 -3.46 18.45 -4.32
CA VAL A 397 -4.29 17.29 -3.96
C VAL A 397 -3.59 16.40 -2.95
N GLY A 398 -4.38 15.69 -2.15
CA GLY A 398 -3.90 14.77 -1.12
C GLY A 398 -4.12 13.31 -1.48
N ILE A 399 -3.33 12.41 -0.88
CA ILE A 399 -3.59 10.95 -0.92
C ILE A 399 -4.99 10.61 -0.40
N ILE A 400 -5.51 11.42 0.52
CA ILE A 400 -6.85 11.30 1.10
C ILE A 400 -7.97 11.50 0.07
N ASP A 401 -7.70 12.17 -1.04
CA ASP A 401 -8.67 12.47 -2.09
C ASP A 401 -8.94 11.27 -3.01
N ILE A 402 -8.05 10.27 -3.00
CA ILE A 402 -8.16 9.06 -3.85
C ILE A 402 -9.39 8.23 -3.46
N PHE A 403 -9.65 8.06 -2.16
CA PHE A 403 -10.83 7.33 -1.67
C PHE A 403 -12.14 7.90 -2.23
N PRO A 404 -12.52 9.17 -1.97
CA PRO A 404 -13.79 9.70 -2.45
C PRO A 404 -13.86 9.70 -3.98
N THR A 405 -12.73 9.92 -4.66
CA THR A 405 -12.63 9.83 -6.13
C THR A 405 -13.00 8.45 -6.65
N ILE A 406 -12.43 7.38 -6.08
CA ILE A 406 -12.72 6.00 -6.49
C ILE A 406 -14.20 5.68 -6.26
N LEU A 407 -14.75 6.04 -5.10
CA LEU A 407 -16.15 5.73 -4.81
C LEU A 407 -17.12 6.50 -5.69
N GLU A 408 -16.87 7.78 -5.95
CA GLU A 408 -17.69 8.59 -6.86
C GLU A 408 -17.64 8.04 -8.29
N ALA A 409 -16.43 7.75 -8.81
CA ALA A 409 -16.25 7.21 -10.15
C ALA A 409 -16.89 5.83 -10.33
N CYS A 410 -17.04 5.07 -9.25
CA CYS A 410 -17.69 3.75 -9.27
C CYS A 410 -19.18 3.78 -8.89
N GLU A 411 -19.72 4.97 -8.64
CA GLU A 411 -21.10 5.20 -8.17
C GLU A 411 -21.44 4.46 -6.86
N VAL A 412 -20.45 4.31 -5.98
CA VAL A 412 -20.62 3.69 -4.67
C VAL A 412 -20.96 4.77 -3.63
N LYS A 413 -22.16 4.67 -3.05
CA LYS A 413 -22.63 5.62 -2.04
C LYS A 413 -21.84 5.45 -0.73
N PHE A 414 -21.35 6.57 -0.20
CA PHE A 414 -20.71 6.65 1.11
C PHE A 414 -21.09 7.97 1.80
N ASN A 415 -20.83 8.07 3.10
CA ASN A 415 -21.04 9.32 3.84
C ASN A 415 -19.84 10.26 3.66
N SER A 416 -19.94 11.22 2.74
CA SER A 416 -18.88 12.20 2.48
C SER A 416 -18.54 13.09 3.69
N LYS A 417 -19.45 13.21 4.67
CA LYS A 417 -19.18 13.96 5.93
C LYS A 417 -18.30 13.19 6.91
N SER A 418 -18.03 11.91 6.66
CA SER A 418 -17.21 11.06 7.53
C SER A 418 -15.72 11.05 7.17
N VAL A 419 -15.35 11.71 6.08
CA VAL A 419 -13.98 11.76 5.53
C VAL A 419 -13.49 13.21 5.41
N ASP A 420 -12.17 13.38 5.36
CA ASP A 420 -11.50 14.68 5.22
C ASP A 420 -11.13 15.00 3.75
N GLY A 421 -11.04 13.98 2.89
CA GLY A 421 -10.70 14.14 1.48
C GLY A 421 -11.87 14.63 0.62
N GLU A 422 -11.56 15.21 -0.54
CA GLU A 422 -12.52 15.61 -1.56
C GLU A 422 -12.29 14.80 -2.84
N SER A 423 -13.35 14.51 -3.58
CA SER A 423 -13.20 13.84 -4.87
C SER A 423 -12.44 14.72 -5.87
N LEU A 424 -11.61 14.10 -6.70
CA LEU A 424 -10.81 14.74 -7.74
C LEU A 424 -11.57 14.89 -9.08
N LEU A 425 -12.72 14.23 -9.24
CA LEU A 425 -13.51 14.32 -10.48
C LEU A 425 -13.92 15.76 -10.87
N PRO A 426 -14.23 16.68 -9.93
CA PRO A 426 -14.47 18.08 -10.28
C PRO A 426 -13.28 18.73 -10.98
N LEU A 427 -12.04 18.44 -10.58
CA LEU A 427 -10.83 19.00 -11.19
C LEU A 427 -10.68 18.58 -12.65
N LEU A 428 -10.97 17.31 -12.94
CA LEU A 428 -10.93 16.75 -14.28
C LEU A 428 -11.95 17.38 -15.23
N ASN A 429 -12.97 18.04 -14.67
CA ASN A 429 -14.01 18.78 -15.37
C ASN A 429 -13.83 20.31 -15.29
N GLY A 430 -12.63 20.78 -14.94
CA GLY A 430 -12.27 22.20 -14.90
C GLY A 430 -12.84 22.98 -13.71
N LYS A 431 -13.39 22.30 -12.69
CA LYS A 431 -13.82 22.90 -11.41
C LYS A 431 -12.66 22.88 -10.41
N LYS A 432 -12.87 23.46 -9.23
CA LYS A 432 -11.90 23.50 -8.12
C LYS A 432 -12.38 22.71 -6.92
N LEU A 433 -11.46 22.30 -6.05
CA LEU A 433 -11.82 21.76 -4.74
C LEU A 433 -12.26 22.89 -3.79
N ASN A 434 -13.01 22.55 -2.75
CA ASN A 434 -13.45 23.54 -1.75
C ASN A 434 -12.34 23.85 -0.73
N ARG A 435 -11.49 22.86 -0.45
CA ARG A 435 -10.36 22.97 0.47
C ARG A 435 -9.36 24.04 0.03
N LYS A 436 -8.95 24.87 1.00
CA LYS A 436 -7.95 25.95 0.80
C LYS A 436 -6.55 25.60 1.29
N THR A 437 -6.44 24.59 2.14
CA THR A 437 -5.20 24.17 2.81
C THR A 437 -5.13 22.66 2.88
N LEU A 438 -3.97 22.09 2.55
CA LEU A 438 -3.69 20.67 2.66
C LEU A 438 -2.66 20.43 3.77
N TYR A 439 -2.77 19.31 4.47
CA TYR A 439 -1.90 18.99 5.58
C TYR A 439 -1.17 17.66 5.38
N SER A 440 0.04 17.60 5.93
CA SER A 440 0.77 16.36 6.16
C SER A 440 1.32 16.39 7.58
N SER A 441 1.39 15.25 8.25
CA SER A 441 1.88 15.17 9.61
C SER A 441 2.80 13.98 9.83
N LEU A 442 3.63 14.16 10.85
CA LEU A 442 4.42 13.11 11.49
C LEU A 442 4.05 13.16 12.97
N SER A 443 2.83 12.76 13.32
CA SER A 443 2.34 12.84 14.71
C SER A 443 2.69 11.58 15.53
N THR A 444 2.99 10.49 14.84
CA THR A 444 3.25 9.18 15.42
C THR A 444 4.52 8.60 14.81
N GLY A 445 5.66 8.81 15.47
CA GLY A 445 6.92 8.18 15.05
C GLY A 445 6.90 6.68 15.33
N TRP A 446 7.30 5.87 14.35
CA TRP A 446 7.70 4.50 14.56
C TRP A 446 9.21 4.43 14.75
N MET A 447 9.64 3.95 15.92
CA MET A 447 11.04 3.86 16.41
C MET A 447 11.71 5.16 16.83
N ILE A 448 11.14 6.31 16.50
CA ILE A 448 11.78 7.58 16.77
C ILE A 448 10.85 8.43 17.63
N ASP A 449 10.55 7.96 18.84
CA ASP A 449 10.14 8.86 19.94
C ASP A 449 11.15 10.01 20.11
N ALA A 450 12.37 9.82 19.61
CA ALA A 450 13.41 10.83 19.52
C ALA A 450 13.21 11.84 18.38
N ILE A 451 12.33 11.60 17.42
CA ILE A 451 11.93 12.59 16.42
C ILE A 451 10.62 13.21 16.91
N PRO A 452 10.62 14.51 17.18
CA PRO A 452 9.46 15.19 17.68
C PRO A 452 8.38 15.30 16.58
N PRO A 453 7.11 15.47 16.97
CA PRO A 453 6.02 15.65 16.02
C PRO A 453 6.26 16.82 15.05
N LYS A 454 5.69 16.70 13.85
CA LYS A 454 5.72 17.77 12.84
C LYS A 454 4.40 17.82 12.08
N PHE A 455 4.06 18.99 11.56
CA PHE A 455 3.02 19.11 10.55
C PHE A 455 3.40 20.16 9.51
N SER A 456 2.86 19.99 8.31
CA SER A 456 2.99 20.94 7.23
C SER A 456 1.62 21.46 6.80
N ILE A 457 1.59 22.70 6.32
CA ILE A 457 0.43 23.33 5.72
C ILE A 457 0.82 23.80 4.32
N ILE A 458 0.11 23.32 3.32
CA ILE A 458 0.27 23.74 1.92
C ILE A 458 -0.96 24.55 1.52
N SER A 459 -0.73 25.69 0.86
CA SER A 459 -1.80 26.48 0.24
C SER A 459 -1.24 27.26 -0.93
N LYS A 460 -1.65 26.91 -2.14
CA LYS A 460 -1.14 27.52 -3.38
C LYS A 460 0.39 27.38 -3.44
N ASP A 461 1.09 28.45 -3.80
CA ASP A 461 2.55 28.50 -3.94
C ASP A 461 3.29 28.58 -2.57
N SER A 462 2.64 28.27 -1.45
CA SER A 462 3.21 28.47 -0.11
C SER A 462 3.11 27.22 0.75
N LYS A 463 4.20 26.91 1.45
CA LYS A 463 4.28 25.80 2.39
C LYS A 463 4.89 26.23 3.71
N LEU A 464 4.31 25.77 4.81
CA LEU A 464 4.85 25.92 6.15
C LEU A 464 5.13 24.55 6.74
N ILE A 465 6.23 24.41 7.47
CA ILE A 465 6.51 23.28 8.34
C ILE A 465 6.65 23.78 9.77
N PHE A 466 5.86 23.19 10.67
CA PHE A 466 5.98 23.41 12.11
C PHE A 466 6.74 22.24 12.74
N ASN A 467 7.86 22.55 13.38
CA ASN A 467 8.71 21.59 14.06
C ASN A 467 8.52 21.69 15.58
N TYR A 468 8.12 20.59 16.21
CA TYR A 468 8.28 20.48 17.66
C TYR A 468 9.78 20.29 17.99
N PRO A 469 10.26 20.81 19.13
CA PRO A 469 11.67 20.73 19.47
C PRO A 469 12.10 19.31 19.82
N PHE A 470 13.36 18.97 19.50
CA PHE A 470 13.99 17.77 20.02
C PHE A 470 14.11 17.85 21.54
N ILE A 471 13.80 16.74 22.21
CA ILE A 471 13.84 16.60 23.66
C ILE A 471 15.23 16.05 24.04
N SER A 472 15.95 16.72 24.94
CA SER A 472 17.35 16.41 25.28
C SER A 472 17.52 14.97 25.79
N GLU A 473 16.55 14.46 26.56
CA GLU A 473 16.52 13.09 27.06
C GLU A 473 16.44 12.02 25.96
N LYS A 474 16.05 12.41 24.74
CA LYS A 474 15.96 11.51 23.59
C LYS A 474 17.17 11.57 22.66
N LEU A 475 18.03 12.58 22.79
CA LEU A 475 19.24 12.71 21.97
C LEU A 475 20.20 11.51 22.05
N PRO A 476 20.37 10.81 23.20
CA PRO A 476 21.21 9.61 23.28
C PRO A 476 20.73 8.43 22.43
N PHE A 477 19.53 8.50 21.84
CA PHE A 477 19.08 7.51 20.85
C PHE A 477 19.94 7.52 19.59
N PHE A 478 20.41 8.70 19.17
CA PHE A 478 21.24 8.88 17.98
C PHE A 478 22.70 8.63 18.30
N ASN A 479 23.44 8.13 17.32
CA ASN A 479 24.90 8.09 17.44
C ASN A 479 25.46 9.53 17.56
N GLU A 480 26.60 9.66 18.23
CA GLU A 480 27.26 10.96 18.40
C GLU A 480 27.56 11.64 17.06
N ASP A 481 27.96 10.87 16.04
CA ASP A 481 28.22 11.33 14.67
C ASP A 481 26.95 11.49 13.80
N SER A 482 25.76 11.37 14.41
CA SER A 482 24.47 11.37 13.74
C SER A 482 23.39 12.09 14.55
N ARG A 483 23.75 13.13 15.31
CA ARG A 483 22.77 13.96 16.02
C ARG A 483 21.92 14.80 15.04
N PRO A 484 20.64 15.05 15.36
CA PRO A 484 19.76 15.86 14.51
C PRO A 484 20.30 17.28 14.34
N PRO A 485 20.10 17.90 13.16
CA PRO A 485 20.45 19.29 12.95
C PRO A 485 19.55 20.22 13.78
N GLN A 486 20.05 21.43 14.06
CA GLN A 486 19.19 22.52 14.53
C GLN A 486 18.24 22.91 13.40
N ILE A 487 16.95 22.99 13.72
CA ILE A 487 15.87 23.35 12.80
C ILE A 487 15.03 24.45 13.42
N ASP A 488 14.57 25.38 12.60
CA ASP A 488 13.67 26.43 13.04
C ASP A 488 12.32 25.84 13.47
N ARG A 489 11.69 26.47 14.46
CA ARG A 489 10.36 26.05 14.93
C ARG A 489 9.32 26.15 13.83
N ILE A 490 9.45 27.17 12.99
CA ILE A 490 8.62 27.41 11.82
C ILE A 490 9.55 27.62 10.63
N GLU A 491 9.36 26.81 9.61
CA GLU A 491 9.94 27.00 8.30
C GLU A 491 8.85 27.42 7.33
N PHE A 492 9.12 28.41 6.48
CA PHE A 492 8.17 28.93 5.51
C PHE A 492 8.83 29.06 4.15
N PHE A 493 8.17 28.51 3.12
CA PHE A 493 8.73 28.36 1.77
C PHE A 493 7.77 28.87 0.69
N ASP A 494 8.33 29.50 -0.33
CA ASP A 494 7.67 29.79 -1.61
C ASP A 494 7.97 28.63 -2.58
N ILE A 495 7.14 27.59 -2.56
CA ILE A 495 7.39 26.32 -3.26
C ILE A 495 7.29 26.43 -4.79
N ARG A 496 6.83 27.57 -5.31
CA ARG A 496 6.89 27.88 -6.74
C ARG A 496 8.28 28.33 -7.16
N LYS A 497 8.95 29.13 -6.33
CA LYS A 497 10.31 29.63 -6.59
C LYS A 497 11.39 28.66 -6.12
N ASP A 498 11.18 28.03 -4.98
CA ASP A 498 12.11 27.08 -4.37
C ASP A 498 11.42 25.72 -4.16
N LYS A 499 11.46 24.88 -5.19
CA LYS A 499 10.93 23.52 -5.14
C LYS A 499 11.70 22.61 -4.17
N SER A 500 12.94 22.98 -3.87
CA SER A 500 13.86 22.21 -3.01
C SER A 500 13.79 22.61 -1.53
N GLU A 501 12.99 23.62 -1.18
CA GLU A 501 12.74 24.06 0.20
C GLU A 501 14.04 24.34 1.00
N LYS A 502 15.04 24.93 0.34
CA LYS A 502 16.32 25.31 0.93
C LYS A 502 16.34 26.73 1.48
N ASP A 503 15.47 27.61 0.98
CA ASP A 503 15.39 29.01 1.40
C ASP A 503 14.22 29.22 2.38
N ASN A 504 14.51 29.17 3.68
CA ASN A 504 13.53 29.49 4.71
C ASN A 504 13.28 31.00 4.78
N ILE A 505 12.17 31.46 4.22
CA ILE A 505 11.81 32.88 4.09
C ILE A 505 10.94 33.40 5.24
N ILE A 506 10.86 32.68 6.38
CA ILE A 506 10.01 33.07 7.52
C ILE A 506 10.30 34.48 8.06
N ASN A 507 11.56 34.93 8.01
CA ASN A 507 11.97 36.27 8.44
C ASN A 507 11.97 37.30 7.30
N GLN A 508 11.72 36.87 6.07
CA GLN A 508 11.81 37.69 4.85
C GLN A 508 10.43 38.04 4.28
N LYS A 509 9.41 37.22 4.53
CA LYS A 509 8.05 37.36 3.97
C LYS A 509 7.01 37.06 5.05
N GLU A 510 5.99 37.91 5.14
CA GLU A 510 4.88 37.63 6.06
C GLU A 510 4.13 36.38 5.62
N MET A 511 3.90 35.48 6.58
CA MET A 511 3.12 34.26 6.38
C MET A 511 1.65 34.60 6.04
N PRO A 512 1.01 33.89 5.08
CA PRO A 512 -0.39 34.10 4.76
C PRO A 512 -1.31 33.99 6.00
N ASN A 513 -2.27 34.90 6.12
CA ASN A 513 -3.21 34.96 7.25
C ASN A 513 -3.98 33.65 7.49
N ILE A 514 -4.16 32.83 6.45
CA ILE A 514 -4.83 31.53 6.55
C ILE A 514 -4.05 30.50 7.38
N PHE A 515 -2.73 30.65 7.56
CA PHE A 515 -1.91 29.66 8.28
C PHE A 515 -2.02 29.79 9.80
N ARG A 516 -2.11 31.02 10.34
CA ARG A 516 -2.16 31.27 11.79
C ARG A 516 -3.22 30.45 12.52
N PRO A 517 -4.52 30.48 12.14
CA PRO A 517 -5.54 29.67 12.82
C PRO A 517 -5.33 28.15 12.63
N ARG A 518 -4.77 27.73 11.49
CA ARG A 518 -4.51 26.30 11.21
C ARG A 518 -3.36 25.74 12.02
N ILE A 519 -2.35 26.54 12.31
CA ILE A 519 -1.26 26.15 13.23
C ILE A 519 -1.84 25.82 14.59
N GLU A 520 -2.70 26.67 15.16
CA GLU A 520 -3.30 26.41 16.48
C GLU A 520 -4.22 25.19 16.46
N GLU A 521 -5.06 25.05 15.44
CA GLU A 521 -5.94 23.89 15.26
C GLU A 521 -5.15 22.58 15.20
N LEU A 522 -4.11 22.51 14.35
CA LEU A 522 -3.28 21.32 14.20
C LEU A 522 -2.48 21.02 15.47
N ARG A 523 -1.94 22.05 16.14
CA ARG A 523 -1.27 21.88 17.44
C ARG A 523 -2.22 21.28 18.47
N MET A 524 -3.45 21.77 18.58
CA MET A 524 -4.46 21.21 19.48
C MET A 524 -4.82 19.77 19.12
N ALA A 525 -5.07 19.49 17.83
CA ALA A 525 -5.43 18.16 17.35
C ALA A 525 -4.31 17.14 17.61
N ILE A 526 -3.06 17.48 17.29
CA ILE A 526 -1.90 16.62 17.52
C ILE A 526 -1.65 16.43 19.02
N ASN A 527 -1.69 17.49 19.83
CA ASN A 527 -1.50 17.36 21.27
C ASN A 527 -2.59 16.47 21.91
N LYS A 528 -3.85 16.61 21.47
CA LYS A 528 -4.95 15.74 21.89
C LYS A 528 -4.69 14.29 21.47
N ALA A 529 -4.33 14.06 20.21
CA ALA A 529 -4.01 12.72 19.71
C ALA A 529 -2.87 12.07 20.53
N LEU A 530 -1.81 12.83 20.82
CA LEU A 530 -0.68 12.39 21.66
C LEU A 530 -1.11 12.06 23.10
N ALA A 531 -1.98 12.87 23.72
CA ALA A 531 -2.48 12.64 25.06
C ALA A 531 -3.42 11.42 25.15
N THR A 532 -4.21 11.18 24.10
CA THR A 532 -5.15 10.04 24.04
C THR A 532 -4.52 8.73 23.61
N LYS A 533 -3.19 8.68 23.36
CA LYS A 533 -2.46 7.44 23.05
C LYS A 533 -2.60 6.46 24.20
N LYS A 534 -3.62 5.60 24.16
CA LYS A 534 -3.63 4.33 24.91
C LYS A 534 -2.43 3.53 24.39
N ARG A 535 -1.41 3.36 25.22
CA ARG A 535 -0.26 2.49 24.95
C ARG A 535 -0.70 1.02 24.95
N GLY A 536 -1.50 0.62 23.96
CA GLY A 536 -1.64 -0.78 23.63
C GLY A 536 -0.30 -1.28 23.08
N LYS A 537 0.25 -2.37 23.61
CA LYS A 537 1.33 -3.07 22.93
C LYS A 537 0.70 -3.89 21.81
N ILE A 538 0.71 -3.36 20.58
CA ILE A 538 0.63 -4.24 19.41
C ILE A 538 1.88 -5.14 19.47
N ILE A 539 1.67 -6.40 19.86
CA ILE A 539 2.74 -7.39 19.97
C ILE A 539 3.12 -7.81 18.55
N LEU A 540 4.37 -7.54 18.18
CA LEU A 540 4.90 -7.95 16.87
C LEU A 540 5.19 -9.44 16.87
N SER A 541 4.71 -10.15 15.85
CA SER A 541 5.09 -11.56 15.68
C SER A 541 6.57 -11.67 15.25
N LYS A 542 7.16 -12.87 15.42
CA LYS A 542 8.54 -13.14 14.95
C LYS A 542 8.72 -12.82 13.46
N GLU A 543 7.72 -13.18 12.64
CA GLU A 543 7.75 -12.90 11.21
C GLU A 543 7.71 -11.39 10.92
N GLU A 544 6.92 -10.63 11.68
CA GLU A 544 6.87 -9.19 11.52
C GLU A 544 8.20 -8.54 11.92
N LEU A 545 8.81 -9.00 13.01
CA LEU A 545 10.17 -8.56 13.36
C LEU A 545 11.17 -8.91 12.25
N GLU A 546 11.11 -10.12 11.67
CA GLU A 546 11.94 -10.50 10.53
C GLU A 546 11.71 -9.57 9.31
N LYS A 547 10.46 -9.21 9.00
CA LYS A 547 10.13 -8.25 7.93
C LYS A 547 10.67 -6.85 8.21
N LEU A 548 10.48 -6.35 9.42
CA LEU A 548 10.94 -5.02 9.80
C LEU A 548 12.47 -4.96 9.85
N ARG A 549 13.15 -6.05 10.20
CA ARG A 549 14.61 -6.17 10.11
C ARG A 549 15.08 -6.14 8.66
N ALA A 550 14.38 -6.86 7.77
CA ALA A 550 14.69 -6.88 6.34
C ALA A 550 14.56 -5.50 5.69
N LEU A 551 13.59 -4.69 6.13
CA LEU A 551 13.39 -3.31 5.70
C LEU A 551 14.31 -2.31 6.43
N GLY A 552 15.34 -2.79 7.13
CA GLY A 552 16.34 -1.94 7.76
C GLY A 552 15.80 -1.09 8.90
N TYR A 553 14.70 -1.49 9.52
CA TYR A 553 14.12 -0.69 10.57
C TYR A 553 14.60 -1.12 11.96
N ILE A 554 14.69 -2.42 12.21
CA ILE A 554 15.20 -2.96 13.48
C ILE A 554 16.49 -3.73 13.22
N ASN A 555 17.39 -3.73 14.21
CA ASN A 555 18.64 -4.50 14.16
C ASN A 555 18.43 -5.97 14.54
#